data_AF-A0A7W9Z5E5-F1
#
_entry.id   AF-A0A7W9Z5E5-F1
#
_cell.length_a   1.000
_cell.length_b   1.000
_cell.length_c   1.000
_cell.angle_alpha   90.00
_cell.angle_beta   90.00
_cell.angle_gamma   90.00
#
_symmetry.space_group_name_H-M   'P 1'
#
loop_
_entity.id
_entity.type
_entity.pdbx_description
1 polymer ?
#
loop_
_entity_poly.entity_id
_entity_poly.type
_entity_poly.pdbx_seq_one_letter_code
_entity_poly.pdbx_strand_id
1 'polypeptide(L)'
;MEQQEERYITTQVAIGWVLLLLVKVFSFSAAILFSIYENNGFLSLAGDPGPQAARAFLYVFWVISLMPVYVFVVAKRSKAWRLPSLILGTLFLLFGLFHHWHHWSDGERQGFTSNVIDLMNHGVALWLVFASALWIKVHATRDATMDASVLDQRGA
;
A
#
# COMPACT_ATOMS: atom_id res chain seq x y z
N MET A 1 5.87 26.83 7.28
CA MET A 1 6.44 25.92 6.25
C MET A 1 6.18 24.45 6.61
N GLU A 2 6.49 24.03 7.83
CA GLU A 2 6.33 22.64 8.31
C GLU A 2 4.89 22.07 8.21
N GLN A 3 3.85 22.86 8.53
CA GLN A 3 2.45 22.41 8.41
C GLN A 3 2.00 22.18 6.95
N GLN A 4 2.67 22.82 5.99
CA GLN A 4 2.40 22.60 4.57
C GLN A 4 3.09 21.33 4.08
N GLU A 5 4.32 21.08 4.54
CA GLU A 5 5.07 19.86 4.26
C GLU A 5 4.37 18.61 4.84
N GLU A 6 3.88 18.67 6.08
CA GLU A 6 3.13 17.56 6.69
C GLU A 6 1.85 17.25 5.92
N ARG A 7 1.10 18.29 5.51
CA ARG A 7 -0.11 18.12 4.70
C ARG A 7 0.21 17.51 3.35
N TYR A 8 1.26 17.99 2.69
CA TYR A 8 1.71 17.44 1.42
C TYR A 8 2.03 15.94 1.54
N ILE A 9 2.88 15.55 2.49
CA ILE A 9 3.28 14.15 2.69
C ILE A 9 2.07 13.27 3.07
N THR A 10 1.20 13.76 3.96
CA THR A 10 -0.04 13.03 4.32
C THR A 10 -0.90 12.77 3.09
N THR A 11 -1.06 13.77 2.21
CA THR A 11 -1.78 13.61 0.95
C THR A 11 -1.08 12.61 0.02
N GLN A 12 0.25 12.61 -0.06
CA GLN A 12 0.98 11.61 -0.86
C GLN A 12 0.76 10.17 -0.38
N VAL A 13 0.72 9.95 0.94
CA VAL A 13 0.41 8.63 1.51
C VAL A 13 -1.02 8.21 1.16
N ALA A 14 -2.00 9.10 1.32
CA ALA A 14 -3.39 8.81 0.98
C ALA A 14 -3.57 8.51 -0.53
N ILE A 15 -2.93 9.29 -1.40
CA ILE A 15 -2.92 9.05 -2.86
C ILE A 15 -2.28 7.69 -3.16
N GLY A 16 -1.17 7.35 -2.52
CA GLY A 16 -0.53 6.04 -2.67
C GLY A 16 -1.48 4.88 -2.36
N TRP A 17 -2.26 4.98 -1.27
CA TRP A 17 -3.29 3.98 -0.94
C TRP A 17 -4.43 3.92 -1.95
N VAL A 18 -4.90 5.06 -2.47
CA VAL A 18 -5.92 5.12 -3.53
C VAL A 18 -5.40 4.49 -4.83
N LEU A 19 -4.17 4.81 -5.23
CA LEU A 19 -3.55 4.21 -6.42
C LEU A 19 -3.36 2.70 -6.24
N LEU A 20 -2.97 2.24 -5.06
CA LEU A 20 -2.83 0.81 -4.78
C LEU A 20 -4.18 0.11 -4.90
N LEU A 21 -5.25 0.72 -4.37
CA LEU A 21 -6.62 0.21 -4.53
C LEU A 21 -7.00 0.08 -6.01
N LEU A 22 -6.76 1.13 -6.80
CA LEU A 22 -7.07 1.13 -8.23
C LEU A 22 -6.30 0.02 -8.95
N VAL A 23 -4.99 -0.11 -8.70
CA VAL A 23 -4.18 -1.18 -9.28
C VAL A 23 -4.75 -2.55 -8.92
N LYS A 24 -5.11 -2.79 -7.65
CA LYS A 24 -5.72 -4.08 -7.25
C LYS A 24 -7.05 -4.35 -7.92
N VAL A 25 -7.90 -3.32 -8.10
CA VAL A 25 -9.18 -3.47 -8.81
C VAL A 25 -8.94 -3.87 -10.27
N PHE A 26 -7.99 -3.23 -10.94
CA PHE A 26 -7.61 -3.59 -12.31
C PHE A 26 -6.99 -4.99 -12.39
N SER A 27 -6.08 -5.35 -11.48
CA SER A 27 -5.49 -6.70 -11.42
C SER A 27 -6.55 -7.78 -11.24
N PHE A 28 -7.48 -7.58 -10.30
CA PHE A 28 -8.55 -8.54 -10.03
C PHE A 28 -9.53 -8.65 -11.22
N SER A 29 -9.87 -7.52 -11.84
CA SER A 29 -10.71 -7.50 -13.04
C SER A 29 -10.04 -8.23 -14.20
N ALA A 30 -8.74 -8.01 -14.41
CA ALA A 30 -7.95 -8.72 -15.42
C ALA A 30 -7.93 -10.22 -15.14
N ALA A 31 -7.68 -10.64 -13.90
CA ALA A 31 -7.69 -12.05 -13.50
C ALA A 31 -9.04 -12.72 -13.79
N ILE A 32 -10.17 -12.03 -13.50
CA ILE A 32 -11.52 -12.53 -13.84
C ILE A 32 -11.67 -12.66 -15.36
N LEU A 33 -11.35 -11.62 -16.12
CA LEU A 33 -11.53 -11.62 -17.57
C LEU A 33 -10.69 -12.71 -18.24
N PHE A 34 -9.40 -12.81 -17.91
CA PHE A 34 -8.54 -13.88 -18.43
C PHE A 34 -9.07 -15.26 -18.06
N SER A 35 -9.55 -15.45 -16.84
CA SER A 35 -10.11 -16.73 -16.42
C SER A 35 -11.37 -17.12 -17.18
N ILE A 36 -12.24 -16.15 -17.50
CA ILE A 36 -13.44 -16.35 -18.33
C ILE A 36 -13.05 -16.70 -19.77
N TYR A 37 -12.13 -15.94 -20.37
CA TYR A 37 -11.76 -16.12 -21.78
C TYR A 37 -10.90 -17.37 -22.02
N GLU A 38 -10.03 -17.73 -21.08
CA GLU A 38 -9.16 -18.90 -21.18
C GLU A 38 -9.81 -20.18 -20.65
N ASN A 39 -11.03 -20.10 -20.09
CA ASN A 39 -11.74 -21.21 -19.46
C ASN A 39 -10.88 -22.00 -18.45
N ASN A 40 -9.99 -21.31 -17.75
CA ASN A 40 -8.99 -21.93 -16.87
C ASN A 40 -9.50 -22.15 -15.44
N GLY A 41 -10.82 -22.06 -15.22
CA GLY A 41 -11.43 -22.29 -13.91
C GLY A 41 -11.00 -21.33 -12.80
N PHE A 42 -10.48 -20.14 -13.14
CA PHE A 42 -9.96 -19.16 -12.18
C PHE A 42 -8.70 -19.59 -11.43
N LEU A 43 -7.85 -20.41 -12.05
CA LEU A 43 -6.57 -20.84 -11.47
C LEU A 43 -5.69 -19.67 -11.00
N SER A 44 -5.78 -18.51 -11.67
CA SER A 44 -5.05 -17.29 -11.30
C SER A 44 -5.45 -16.68 -9.95
N LEU A 45 -6.59 -17.10 -9.36
CA LEU A 45 -7.04 -16.64 -8.05
C LEU A 45 -6.50 -17.53 -6.90
N ALA A 46 -5.21 -17.86 -6.92
CA ALA A 46 -4.47 -18.46 -5.81
C ALA A 46 -4.74 -19.95 -5.47
N GLY A 47 -4.64 -20.85 -6.45
CA GLY A 47 -4.49 -22.30 -6.21
C GLY A 47 -5.70 -23.02 -5.60
N ASP A 48 -6.70 -22.30 -5.11
CA ASP A 48 -7.98 -22.78 -4.63
C ASP A 48 -9.11 -22.09 -5.43
N PRO A 49 -9.36 -22.55 -6.66
CA PRO A 49 -10.31 -21.91 -7.57
C PRO A 49 -11.72 -21.89 -6.98
N GLY A 50 -12.34 -20.70 -6.89
CA GLY A 50 -13.75 -20.56 -6.50
C GLY A 50 -14.06 -19.44 -5.51
N PRO A 51 -15.20 -19.53 -4.79
CA PRO A 51 -15.69 -18.45 -3.92
C PRO A 51 -14.75 -18.06 -2.77
N GLN A 52 -13.85 -18.94 -2.33
CA GLN A 52 -12.95 -18.69 -1.21
C GLN A 52 -11.86 -17.69 -1.58
N ALA A 53 -11.23 -17.85 -2.75
CA ALA A 53 -10.28 -16.90 -3.28
C ALA A 53 -10.91 -15.51 -3.49
N ALA A 54 -12.12 -15.46 -4.07
CA ALA A 54 -12.84 -14.20 -4.24
C ALA A 54 -13.12 -13.51 -2.88
N ARG A 55 -13.46 -14.26 -1.83
CA ARG A 55 -13.60 -13.72 -0.47
C ARG A 55 -12.29 -13.16 0.10
N ALA A 56 -11.17 -13.85 -0.10
CA ALA A 56 -9.86 -13.37 0.35
C ALA A 56 -9.52 -12.01 -0.30
N PHE A 57 -9.76 -11.87 -1.60
CA PHE A 57 -9.61 -10.60 -2.32
C PHE A 57 -10.51 -9.50 -1.76
N LEU A 58 -11.76 -9.80 -1.40
CA LEU A 58 -12.66 -8.82 -0.78
C LEU A 58 -12.11 -8.28 0.54
N TYR A 59 -11.51 -9.12 1.39
CA TYR A 59 -10.87 -8.66 2.63
C TYR A 59 -9.70 -7.72 2.34
N VAL A 60 -8.88 -8.04 1.35
CA VAL A 60 -7.77 -7.18 0.91
C VAL A 60 -8.29 -5.84 0.41
N PHE A 61 -9.30 -5.83 -0.46
CA PHE A 61 -9.93 -4.61 -0.94
C PHE A 61 -10.48 -3.75 0.18
N TRP A 62 -11.16 -4.39 1.14
CA TRP A 62 -11.76 -3.68 2.25
C TRP A 62 -10.70 -2.96 3.09
N VAL A 63 -9.62 -3.67 3.46
CA VAL A 63 -8.50 -3.08 4.20
C VAL A 63 -7.89 -1.90 3.44
N ILE A 64 -7.54 -2.07 2.16
CA ILE A 64 -6.92 -1.02 1.35
C ILE A 64 -7.86 0.18 1.19
N SER A 65 -9.16 -0.04 0.99
CA SER A 65 -10.16 1.03 0.79
C SER A 65 -10.33 1.94 2.01
N LEU A 66 -10.07 1.42 3.22
CA LEU A 66 -10.16 2.19 4.46
C LEU A 66 -8.90 3.01 4.74
N MET A 67 -7.78 2.71 4.08
CA MET A 67 -6.50 3.34 4.38
C MET A 67 -6.46 4.85 4.13
N PRO A 68 -7.06 5.42 3.06
CA PRO A 68 -7.11 6.88 2.90
C PRO A 68 -7.85 7.56 4.07
N VAL A 69 -8.95 6.98 4.54
CA VAL A 69 -9.71 7.48 5.69
C VAL A 69 -8.87 7.36 6.97
N TYR A 70 -8.24 6.21 7.18
CA TYR A 70 -7.32 5.97 8.30
C TYR A 70 -6.19 7.02 8.37
N VAL A 71 -5.57 7.32 7.22
CA VAL A 71 -4.49 8.33 7.11
C VAL A 71 -4.97 9.71 7.55
N PHE A 72 -6.17 10.13 7.17
CA PHE A 72 -6.69 11.46 7.51
C PHE A 72 -7.32 11.57 8.90
N VAL A 73 -7.84 10.48 9.46
CA VAL A 73 -8.66 10.49 10.68
C VAL A 73 -7.93 9.93 11.89
N VAL A 74 -7.32 8.75 11.74
CA VAL A 74 -6.77 7.99 12.87
C VAL A 74 -5.29 8.30 13.08
N ALA A 75 -4.53 8.32 12.00
CA ALA A 75 -3.08 8.47 12.02
C ALA A 75 -2.60 9.87 12.45
N LYS A 76 -3.50 10.85 12.54
CA LYS A 76 -3.21 12.18 13.11
C LYS A 76 -3.08 12.16 14.64
N ARG A 77 -3.61 11.14 15.32
CA ARG A 77 -3.74 11.10 16.78
C ARG A 77 -2.43 10.79 17.50
N SER A 78 -1.55 9.99 16.91
CA SER A 78 -0.23 9.66 17.48
C SER A 78 0.68 9.04 16.42
N LYS A 79 1.99 9.17 16.64
CA LYS A 79 3.05 8.55 15.83
C LYS A 79 2.88 7.04 15.68
N ALA A 80 2.42 6.36 16.73
CA ALA A 80 2.18 4.91 16.69
C ALA A 80 1.14 4.54 15.62
N TRP A 81 0.14 5.38 15.40
CA TRP A 81 -0.91 5.20 14.39
C TRP A 81 -0.46 5.55 12.97
N ARG A 82 0.83 5.78 12.73
CA ARG A 82 1.38 5.90 11.36
C ARG A 82 2.10 4.64 10.92
N LEU A 83 2.60 3.86 11.89
CA LEU A 83 3.30 2.60 11.63
C LEU A 83 2.48 1.59 10.84
N PRO A 84 1.16 1.40 11.07
CA PRO A 84 0.39 0.45 10.28
C PRO A 84 0.39 0.76 8.77
N SER A 85 0.43 2.03 8.36
CA SER A 85 0.56 2.38 6.94
C SER A 85 1.88 1.88 6.35
N LEU A 86 2.99 2.11 7.06
CA LEU A 86 4.30 1.65 6.62
C LEU A 86 4.38 0.11 6.61
N ILE A 87 3.92 -0.54 7.68
CA ILE A 87 3.95 -2.00 7.82
C ILE A 87 3.12 -2.65 6.71
N LEU A 88 1.87 -2.22 6.53
CA LEU A 88 1.00 -2.79 5.49
C LEU A 88 1.56 -2.54 4.09
N GLY A 89 2.03 -1.32 3.79
CA GLY A 89 2.67 -1.02 2.51
C GLY A 89 3.90 -1.91 2.25
N THR A 90 4.69 -2.19 3.28
CA THR A 90 5.87 -3.06 3.20
C THR A 90 5.47 -4.51 2.97
N LEU A 91 4.45 -5.01 3.68
CA LEU A 91 3.91 -6.35 3.48
C LEU A 91 3.36 -6.53 2.06
N PHE A 92 2.65 -5.54 1.51
CA PHE A 92 2.19 -5.59 0.12
C PHE A 92 3.33 -5.63 -0.89
N LEU A 93 4.38 -4.84 -0.66
CA LEU A 93 5.57 -4.84 -1.52
C LEU A 93 6.28 -6.19 -1.47
N LEU A 94 6.55 -6.72 -0.27
CA LEU A 94 7.20 -8.01 -0.08
C LEU A 94 6.37 -9.15 -0.67
N PHE A 95 5.06 -9.15 -0.42
CA PHE A 95 4.16 -10.15 -1.01
C PHE A 95 4.21 -10.12 -2.54
N GLY A 96 4.19 -8.93 -3.16
CA GLY A 96 4.33 -8.78 -4.61
C GLY A 96 5.66 -9.33 -5.13
N LEU A 97 6.76 -9.00 -4.45
CA LEU A 97 8.10 -9.50 -4.83
C LEU A 97 8.20 -11.03 -4.71
N PHE A 98 7.68 -11.60 -3.62
CA PHE A 98 7.66 -13.05 -3.44
C PHE A 98 6.76 -13.75 -4.45
N HIS A 99 5.61 -13.16 -4.76
CA HIS A 99 4.70 -13.66 -5.78
C HIS A 99 5.38 -13.71 -7.16
N HIS A 100 6.08 -12.64 -7.53
CA HIS A 100 6.81 -12.60 -8.81
C HIS A 100 8.02 -13.54 -8.82
N TRP A 101 8.72 -13.66 -7.69
CA TRP A 101 9.79 -14.65 -7.53
C TRP A 101 9.30 -16.09 -7.72
N HIS A 102 8.10 -16.41 -7.24
CA HIS A 102 7.49 -17.72 -7.43
C HIS A 102 7.20 -18.00 -8.92
N HIS A 103 6.60 -17.04 -9.63
CA HIS A 103 6.40 -17.17 -11.09
C HIS A 103 7.72 -17.40 -11.84
N TRP A 104 8.77 -16.69 -11.45
CA TRP A 104 10.11 -16.87 -12.02
C TRP A 104 10.67 -18.27 -11.75
N SER A 105 10.56 -18.73 -10.49
CA SER A 105 10.99 -20.06 -10.06
C SER A 105 10.29 -21.18 -10.83
N ASP A 106 9.00 -21.00 -11.11
CA ASP A 106 8.16 -21.99 -11.79
C ASP A 106 8.27 -21.90 -13.32
N GLY A 107 9.07 -20.97 -13.84
CA GLY A 107 9.32 -20.79 -15.26
C GLY A 107 8.12 -20.20 -16.03
N GLU A 108 7.17 -19.58 -15.32
CA GLU A 108 5.99 -19.00 -15.94
C GLU A 108 6.38 -17.79 -16.80
N ARG A 109 5.96 -17.83 -18.08
CA ARG A 109 6.19 -16.72 -19.02
C ARG A 109 5.01 -15.79 -19.01
N GLN A 110 5.07 -14.79 -18.15
CA GLN A 110 4.04 -13.77 -18.08
C GLN A 110 3.97 -12.94 -19.38
N GLY A 111 2.74 -12.69 -19.84
CA GLY A 111 2.48 -11.80 -20.96
C GLY A 111 2.76 -10.33 -20.63
N PHE A 112 2.83 -9.48 -21.65
CA PHE A 112 3.10 -8.04 -21.50
C PHE A 112 2.15 -7.35 -20.50
N THR A 113 0.85 -7.63 -20.58
CA THR A 113 -0.16 -7.05 -19.68
C THR A 113 0.11 -7.38 -18.21
N SER A 114 0.54 -8.61 -17.91
CA SER A 114 0.90 -9.02 -16.54
C SER A 114 2.10 -8.24 -16.02
N ASN A 115 3.15 -8.10 -16.85
CA ASN A 115 4.34 -7.31 -16.50
C ASN A 115 4.02 -5.83 -16.23
N VAL A 116 3.10 -5.24 -16.99
CA VAL A 116 2.64 -3.85 -16.75
C VAL A 116 1.91 -3.73 -15.42
N ILE A 117 0.97 -4.65 -15.14
CA ILE A 117 0.23 -4.68 -13.87
C ILE A 117 1.20 -4.85 -12.69
N ASP A 118 2.18 -5.74 -12.83
CA ASP A 118 3.22 -5.98 -11.83
C ASP A 118 4.05 -4.72 -11.61
N LEU A 119 4.55 -4.08 -12.67
CA LEU A 119 5.34 -2.85 -12.55
C LEU A 119 4.54 -1.75 -11.83
N MET A 120 3.26 -1.57 -12.17
CA MET A 120 2.38 -0.62 -11.49
C MET A 120 2.21 -0.97 -10.01
N ASN A 121 1.97 -2.24 -9.69
CA ASN A 121 1.78 -2.71 -8.32
C ASN A 121 3.04 -2.49 -7.47
N HIS A 122 4.22 -2.86 -7.98
CA HIS A 122 5.50 -2.65 -7.27
C HIS A 122 5.85 -1.17 -7.15
N GLY A 123 5.67 -0.39 -8.22
CA GLY A 123 5.95 1.04 -8.23
C GLY A 123 5.11 1.81 -7.21
N VAL A 124 3.80 1.53 -7.16
CA VAL A 124 2.90 2.16 -6.19
C VAL A 124 3.18 1.67 -4.77
N ALA A 125 3.46 0.38 -4.56
CA ALA A 125 3.81 -0.13 -3.23
C ALA A 125 5.13 0.48 -2.71
N LEU A 126 6.15 0.60 -3.56
CA LEU A 126 7.42 1.24 -3.21
C LEU A 126 7.23 2.72 -2.88
N TRP A 127 6.47 3.45 -3.70
CA TRP A 127 6.08 4.83 -3.42
C TRP A 127 5.43 4.94 -2.04
N LEU A 128 4.46 4.07 -1.75
CA LEU A 128 3.69 4.11 -0.52
C LEU A 128 4.58 3.85 0.71
N VAL A 129 5.51 2.90 0.63
CA VAL A 129 6.50 2.62 1.67
C VAL A 129 7.37 3.85 1.90
N PHE A 130 7.90 4.44 0.83
CA PHE A 130 8.77 5.62 0.91
C PHE A 130 8.04 6.83 1.50
N ALA A 131 6.84 7.15 1.00
CA ALA A 131 6.02 8.24 1.50
C ALA A 131 5.62 8.02 2.97
N SER A 132 5.28 6.78 3.36
CA SER A 132 4.93 6.45 4.75
C SER A 132 6.14 6.59 5.69
N ALA A 133 7.33 6.19 5.25
CA ALA A 133 8.56 6.36 6.02
C ALA A 133 8.93 7.85 6.20
N LEU A 134 8.83 8.65 5.13
CA LEU A 134 9.03 10.09 5.20
C LEU A 134 8.01 10.77 6.13
N TRP A 135 6.76 10.34 6.06
CA TRP A 135 5.69 10.86 6.93
C TRP A 135 5.98 10.66 8.41
N ILE A 136 6.45 9.46 8.78
CA ILE A 136 6.85 9.15 10.15
C ILE A 136 8.05 10.01 10.57
N LYS A 137 9.03 10.20 9.68
CA LYS A 137 10.24 10.99 9.95
C LYS A 137 9.92 12.47 10.19
N VAL A 138 9.19 13.11 9.26
CA VAL A 138 8.86 14.55 9.35
C VAL A 138 8.12 14.87 10.65
N HIS A 139 7.21 14.00 11.07
CA HIS A 139 6.51 14.20 12.33
C HIS A 139 7.41 14.01 13.56
N ALA A 140 8.31 13.03 13.54
CA ALA A 140 9.25 12.82 14.65
C ALA A 140 10.18 14.02 14.85
N THR A 141 10.61 14.67 13.76
CA THR A 141 11.39 15.91 13.82
C THR A 141 10.60 17.04 14.46
N ARG A 142 9.31 17.19 14.09
CA ARG A 142 8.44 18.24 14.65
C ARG A 142 8.24 18.07 16.16
N ASP A 143 7.93 16.87 16.63
CA ASP A 143 7.71 16.60 18.05
C ASP A 143 8.97 16.99 18.87
N ALA A 144 10.16 16.63 18.39
CA ALA A 144 11.42 16.99 19.04
C ALA A 144 11.68 18.51 19.09
N THR A 145 11.34 19.25 18.02
CA THR A 145 11.49 20.71 17.99
C THR A 145 10.53 21.42 18.95
N MET A 146 9.29 20.93 19.09
CA MET A 146 8.33 21.50 20.03
C MET A 146 8.79 21.29 21.47
N ASP A 147 9.25 20.09 21.82
CA ASP A 147 9.76 19.78 23.16
C ASP A 147 10.96 20.67 23.53
N ALA A 148 11.90 20.89 22.61
CA ALA A 148 13.04 21.78 22.82
C ALA A 148 12.62 23.23 23.10
N SER A 149 11.65 23.76 22.34
CA SER A 149 11.14 25.13 22.52
C SER A 149 10.42 25.33 23.87
N VAL A 150 9.72 24.31 24.35
CA VAL A 150 9.01 24.34 25.65
C VAL A 150 10.01 24.33 26.80
N LEU A 151 11.12 23.59 26.67
CA LEU A 151 12.17 23.55 27.68
C LEU A 151 12.91 24.90 27.79
N ASP A 152 13.19 25.55 26.66
CA ASP A 152 13.82 26.88 26.62
C ASP A 152 12.96 27.94 27.33
N GLN A 153 11.64 27.92 27.12
CA GLN A 153 10.70 28.83 27.78
C GLN A 153 10.52 28.58 29.29
N ARG A 154 10.94 27.43 29.82
CA ARG A 154 10.84 27.10 31.26
C ARG A 154 12.15 27.32 32.01
N GLY A 155 13.26 27.51 31.29
CA GLY A 155 14.59 27.75 31.85
C GLY A 155 15.02 29.22 31.86
N ALA A 156 14.18 30.12 31.34
CA ALA A 156 14.31 31.58 31.38
C ALA A 156 13.28 32.18 32.34
#